data_AF-V2XRR1-F1
#
_entry.id   AF-V2XRR1-F1
#
_cell.length_a   1.000
_cell.length_b   1.000
_cell.length_c   1.000
_cell.angle_alpha   90.00
_cell.angle_beta   90.00
_cell.angle_gamma   90.00
#
_symmetry.space_group_name_H-M   'P 1'
#
loop_
_entity.id
_entity.type
_entity.pdbx_description
1 polymer ?
#
loop_
_entity_poly.entity_id
_entity_poly.type
_entity_poly.pdbx_seq_one_letter_code
_entity_poly.pdbx_strand_id
1 'polypeptide(L)'
;MPDELSVRQWQEQFQAGAFERSDYATQCAAGWYDWFCQDSALAGRLKKIGRVVMGITDPFILDNYYVWFKNNCPLNGPLYDDARFEPLSGERGGKYFVVSLDSPHERMKWALVTERYGFDAPEFDCRNIRDMIRYVNSIGPELRQGIIPPFIAEKDAVTAYAQRRGEPEGLHIYRDGEHCYSYTSRQDRRKRTVLAAASLEDAPPGFVSEQAHSIKGMYVYCPEDAGIPLPDLAPQDTAKSQKRKEPER
;
A
#
# COMPACT_ATOMS: atom_id res chain seq x y z
N MET A 1 -12.89 20.68 -14.20
CA MET A 1 -12.63 20.35 -12.78
C MET A 1 -12.36 21.68 -12.11
N PRO A 2 -12.97 22.02 -10.95
CA PRO A 2 -12.47 23.16 -10.18
C PRO A 2 -10.97 22.92 -9.93
N ASP A 3 -10.17 23.97 -9.97
CA ASP A 3 -8.72 23.88 -9.84
C ASP A 3 -8.38 23.14 -8.54
N GLU A 4 -7.79 21.95 -8.68
CA GLU A 4 -7.45 21.09 -7.55
C GLU A 4 -6.46 21.83 -6.64
N LEU A 5 -6.82 21.98 -5.36
CA LEU A 5 -5.95 22.63 -4.39
C LEU A 5 -4.73 21.75 -4.16
N SER A 6 -3.54 22.33 -4.29
CA SER A 6 -2.33 21.68 -3.79
C SER A 6 -2.48 21.33 -2.31
N VAL A 7 -1.77 20.31 -1.83
CA VAL A 7 -1.77 19.96 -0.40
C VAL A 7 -1.40 21.17 0.46
N ARG A 8 -0.48 22.02 -0.01
CA ARG A 8 -0.17 23.31 0.67
C ARG A 8 -1.39 24.21 0.80
N GLN A 9 -2.08 24.51 -0.30
CA GLN A 9 -3.27 25.36 -0.28
C GLN A 9 -4.40 24.74 0.56
N TRP A 10 -4.54 23.41 0.51
CA TRP A 10 -5.47 22.69 1.36
C TRP A 10 -5.13 22.88 2.85
N GLN A 11 -3.85 22.76 3.23
CA GLN A 11 -3.40 22.99 4.61
C GLN A 11 -3.70 24.43 5.06
N GLU A 12 -3.44 25.42 4.22
CA GLU A 12 -3.74 26.83 4.48
C GLU A 12 -5.24 27.06 4.74
N GLN A 13 -6.10 26.50 3.89
CA GLN A 13 -7.55 26.59 4.05
C GLN A 13 -8.05 25.84 5.29
N PHE A 14 -7.50 24.67 5.58
CA PHE A 14 -7.83 23.89 6.77
C PHE A 14 -7.47 24.68 8.04
N GLN A 15 -6.28 25.30 8.08
CA GLN A 15 -5.84 26.15 9.19
C GLN A 15 -6.70 27.41 9.34
N ALA A 16 -7.16 27.99 8.24
CA ALA A 16 -8.05 29.14 8.23
C ALA A 16 -9.51 28.81 8.64
N GLY A 17 -9.82 27.53 8.92
CA GLY A 17 -11.14 27.09 9.33
C GLY A 17 -12.16 26.99 8.18
N ALA A 18 -11.70 26.95 6.93
CA ALA A 18 -12.58 26.89 5.75
C ALA A 18 -13.51 25.66 5.74
N PHE A 19 -13.13 24.59 6.44
CA PHE A 19 -13.81 23.29 6.42
C PHE A 19 -14.53 22.94 7.73
N GLU A 20 -14.80 23.91 8.60
CA GLU A 20 -15.40 23.65 9.93
C GLU A 20 -16.89 23.32 9.89
N ARG A 21 -17.62 23.83 8.89
CA ARG A 21 -19.07 23.60 8.77
C ARG A 21 -19.34 22.17 8.29
N SER A 22 -20.28 21.50 8.93
CA SER A 22 -20.66 20.11 8.58
C SER A 22 -21.64 19.99 7.41
N ASP A 23 -21.90 21.06 6.65
CA ASP A 23 -22.79 20.98 5.51
C ASP A 23 -22.12 20.32 4.30
N TYR A 24 -22.95 19.70 3.46
CA TYR A 24 -22.55 18.95 2.27
C TYR A 24 -21.58 19.73 1.37
N ALA A 25 -21.90 21.00 1.06
CA ALA A 25 -21.10 21.82 0.16
C ALA A 25 -19.70 22.09 0.73
N THR A 26 -19.62 22.43 2.02
CA THR A 26 -18.36 22.64 2.71
C THR A 26 -17.50 21.38 2.73
N GLN A 27 -18.12 20.22 2.98
CA GLN A 27 -17.37 18.96 3.08
C GLN A 27 -16.96 18.42 1.70
N CYS A 28 -17.73 18.67 0.65
CA CYS A 28 -17.28 18.46 -0.72
C CYS A 28 -16.07 19.35 -1.06
N ALA A 29 -16.13 20.65 -0.71
CA ALA A 29 -15.03 21.59 -0.92
C ALA A 29 -13.77 21.22 -0.12
N ALA A 30 -13.93 20.58 1.04
CA ALA A 30 -12.84 20.04 1.84
C ALA A 30 -12.16 18.81 1.22
N GLY A 31 -12.75 18.23 0.17
CA GLY A 31 -12.20 17.09 -0.57
C GLY A 31 -12.88 15.75 -0.31
N TRP A 32 -14.00 15.69 0.44
CA TRP A 32 -14.77 14.44 0.51
C TRP A 32 -15.41 14.14 -0.84
N TYR A 33 -15.11 12.96 -1.38
CA TYR A 33 -15.60 12.55 -2.70
C TYR A 33 -16.75 11.55 -2.63
N ASP A 34 -16.66 10.58 -1.71
CA ASP A 34 -17.64 9.51 -1.53
C ASP A 34 -17.61 9.04 -0.07
N TRP A 35 -18.79 8.81 0.52
CA TRP A 35 -18.92 8.47 1.93
C TRP A 35 -20.19 7.68 2.24
N PHE A 36 -20.11 6.86 3.29
CA PHE A 36 -21.23 6.06 3.80
C PHE A 36 -21.75 6.52 5.16
N CYS A 37 -21.06 7.46 5.83
CA CYS A 37 -21.54 8.09 7.05
C CYS A 37 -22.54 9.21 6.77
N GLN A 38 -23.15 9.78 7.81
CA GLN A 38 -23.97 10.99 7.67
C GLN A 38 -23.08 12.21 7.37
N ASP A 39 -23.57 13.15 6.56
CA ASP A 39 -22.89 14.41 6.22
C ASP A 39 -22.42 15.17 7.47
N SER A 40 -23.27 15.21 8.51
CA SER A 40 -22.98 15.87 9.78
C SER A 40 -21.73 15.33 10.49
N ALA A 41 -21.30 14.10 10.19
CA ALA A 41 -20.12 13.47 10.76
C ALA A 41 -18.82 13.81 10.02
N LEU A 42 -18.90 14.29 8.77
CA LEU A 42 -17.73 14.49 7.90
C LEU A 42 -16.73 15.50 8.46
N ALA A 43 -17.19 16.63 9.00
CA ALA A 43 -16.29 17.63 9.59
C ALA A 43 -15.48 17.06 10.77
N GLY A 44 -16.12 16.22 11.60
CA GLY A 44 -15.47 15.54 12.72
C GLY A 44 -14.47 14.47 12.26
N ARG A 45 -14.79 13.75 11.18
CA ARG A 45 -13.90 12.77 10.55
C ARG A 45 -12.71 13.44 9.87
N LEU A 46 -12.93 14.57 9.20
CA LEU A 46 -11.89 15.36 8.55
C LEU A 46 -10.84 15.83 9.56
N LYS A 47 -11.26 16.27 10.76
CA LYS A 47 -10.36 16.62 11.86
C LYS A 47 -9.50 15.43 12.36
N LYS A 48 -9.91 14.18 12.09
CA LYS A 48 -9.13 12.99 12.44
C LYS A 48 -8.13 12.65 11.33
N ILE A 49 -8.60 12.39 10.11
CA ILE A 49 -7.74 11.98 9.00
C ILE A 49 -6.85 13.14 8.54
N GLY A 50 -7.36 14.36 8.49
CA GLY A 50 -6.64 15.57 8.07
C GLY A 50 -5.41 15.89 8.91
N ARG A 51 -5.27 15.33 10.11
CA ARG A 51 -4.03 15.45 10.90
C ARG A 51 -2.80 14.87 10.20
N VAL A 52 -2.96 13.83 9.38
CA VAL A 52 -1.83 13.30 8.60
C VAL A 52 -1.44 14.27 7.50
N VAL A 53 -2.44 14.84 6.81
CA VAL A 53 -2.26 15.85 5.76
C VAL A 53 -1.54 17.07 6.33
N MET A 54 -1.99 17.59 7.48
CA MET A 54 -1.36 18.71 8.18
C MET A 54 0.06 18.44 8.67
N GLY A 55 0.46 17.17 8.80
CA GLY A 55 1.81 16.78 9.19
C GLY A 55 2.81 16.73 8.03
N ILE A 56 2.34 16.81 6.79
CA ILE A 56 3.21 16.80 5.60
C ILE A 56 3.96 18.12 5.54
N THR A 57 5.28 18.02 5.41
CA THR A 57 6.23 19.13 5.32
C THR A 57 7.14 19.02 4.10
N ASP A 58 7.18 17.86 3.42
CA ASP A 58 7.96 17.68 2.21
C ASP A 58 7.44 18.59 1.07
N PRO A 59 8.27 19.46 0.49
CA PRO A 59 7.83 20.44 -0.49
C PRO A 59 7.33 19.80 -1.79
N PHE A 60 7.87 18.64 -2.19
CA PHE A 60 7.40 18.00 -3.42
C PHE A 60 5.95 17.53 -3.25
N ILE A 61 5.63 16.88 -2.13
CA ILE A 61 4.26 16.48 -1.82
C ILE A 61 3.36 17.71 -1.66
N LEU A 62 3.80 18.73 -0.94
CA LEU A 62 3.02 19.95 -0.70
C LEU A 62 2.60 20.67 -1.99
N ASP A 63 3.51 20.75 -2.96
CA ASP A 63 3.35 21.62 -4.13
C ASP A 63 2.91 20.89 -5.40
N ASN A 64 3.01 19.55 -5.44
CA ASN A 64 2.74 18.76 -6.66
C ASN A 64 1.62 17.74 -6.49
N TYR A 65 0.95 17.71 -5.34
CA TYR A 65 -0.18 16.83 -5.09
C TYR A 65 -1.40 17.61 -4.67
N TYR A 66 -2.57 17.06 -4.96
CA TYR A 66 -3.80 17.37 -4.25
C TYR A 66 -4.23 16.19 -3.39
N VAL A 67 -5.14 16.46 -2.44
CA VAL A 67 -5.69 15.44 -1.54
C VAL A 67 -7.21 15.38 -1.65
N TRP A 68 -7.75 14.17 -1.60
CA TRP A 68 -9.18 13.93 -1.46
C TRP A 68 -9.43 12.77 -0.50
N PHE A 69 -10.66 12.69 0.01
CA PHE A 69 -11.01 11.81 1.12
C PHE A 69 -12.18 10.90 0.76
N LYS A 70 -12.14 9.68 1.29
CA LYS A 70 -13.30 8.79 1.30
C LYS A 70 -13.59 8.28 2.69
N ASN A 71 -14.88 8.11 2.99
CA ASN A 71 -15.32 7.30 4.11
C ASN A 71 -15.81 5.98 3.51
N ASN A 72 -15.14 4.87 3.80
CA ASN A 72 -15.35 3.60 3.12
C ASN A 72 -16.22 2.64 3.93
N CYS A 73 -17.03 1.83 3.23
CA CYS A 73 -17.78 0.71 3.79
C CYS A 73 -17.08 -0.63 3.43
N PRO A 74 -16.43 -1.31 4.38
CA PRO A 74 -15.57 -2.48 4.12
C PRO A 74 -16.31 -3.78 3.79
N LEU A 75 -17.63 -3.75 3.57
CA LEU A 75 -18.57 -4.90 3.62
C LEU A 75 -18.61 -5.63 4.98
N ASN A 76 -17.45 -5.93 5.58
CA ASN A 76 -17.29 -6.50 6.90
C ASN A 76 -16.34 -5.63 7.74
N GLY A 77 -16.86 -5.08 8.85
CA GLY A 77 -16.14 -4.21 9.76
C GLY A 77 -16.70 -2.78 9.83
N PRO A 78 -16.16 -1.93 10.72
CA PRO A 78 -16.57 -0.53 10.86
C PRO A 78 -16.20 0.32 9.65
N LEU A 79 -16.95 1.42 9.44
CA LEU A 79 -16.58 2.45 8.47
C LEU A 79 -15.24 3.09 8.86
N TYR A 80 -14.39 3.31 7.86
CA TYR A 80 -13.05 3.89 8.03
C TYR A 80 -12.82 5.03 7.05
N ASP A 81 -11.82 5.86 7.31
CA ASP A 81 -11.51 7.04 6.49
C ASP A 81 -10.17 6.83 5.76
N ASP A 82 -10.08 7.29 4.50
CA ASP A 82 -8.81 7.37 3.77
C ASP A 82 -8.57 8.79 3.22
N ALA A 83 -7.29 9.14 3.10
CA ALA A 83 -6.80 10.32 2.40
C ALA A 83 -5.96 9.85 1.20
N ARG A 84 -6.29 10.33 0.01
CA ARG A 84 -5.71 9.90 -1.25
C ARG A 84 -4.98 11.07 -1.87
N PHE A 85 -3.74 10.81 -2.28
CA PHE A 85 -2.82 11.80 -2.80
C PHE A 85 -2.53 11.49 -4.26
N GLU A 86 -2.91 12.40 -5.13
CA GLU A 86 -2.72 12.29 -6.57
C GLU A 86 -1.80 13.42 -7.06
N PRO A 87 -0.90 13.15 -8.02
CA PRO A 87 -0.13 14.21 -8.64
C PRO A 87 -1.03 15.21 -9.37
N LEU A 88 -0.81 16.50 -9.15
CA LEU A 88 -1.48 17.59 -9.87
C LEU A 88 -1.20 17.56 -11.38
N SER A 89 -0.13 16.89 -11.81
CA SER A 89 0.16 16.66 -13.22
C SER A 89 -0.81 15.69 -13.90
N GLY A 90 -1.62 14.94 -13.13
CA GLY A 90 -2.49 13.86 -13.63
C GLY A 90 -1.75 12.56 -14.01
N GLU A 91 -0.43 12.64 -14.21
CA GLU A 91 0.42 11.47 -14.48
C GLU A 91 0.85 10.80 -13.17
N ARG A 92 0.21 9.65 -12.86
CA ARG A 92 0.53 8.90 -11.64
C ARG A 92 1.93 8.28 -11.68
N GLY A 93 2.22 7.40 -12.65
CA GLY A 93 3.56 6.82 -12.79
C GLY A 93 4.13 6.19 -11.51
N GLY A 94 3.31 5.55 -10.67
CA GLY A 94 3.71 4.97 -9.39
C GLY A 94 3.70 5.94 -8.21
N LYS A 95 3.31 7.19 -8.43
CA LYS A 95 3.38 8.28 -7.45
C LYS A 95 2.10 8.48 -6.65
N TYR A 96 1.02 7.78 -6.99
CA TYR A 96 -0.23 7.80 -6.23
C TYR A 96 -0.06 7.05 -4.91
N PHE A 97 -0.60 7.60 -3.82
CA PHE A 97 -0.60 6.91 -2.53
C PHE A 97 -1.84 7.25 -1.68
N VAL A 98 -2.14 6.36 -0.75
CA VAL A 98 -3.33 6.40 0.11
C VAL A 98 -2.92 6.18 1.56
N VAL A 99 -3.38 7.04 2.46
CA VAL A 99 -3.28 6.83 3.90
C VAL A 99 -4.65 6.50 4.45
N SER A 100 -4.80 5.29 5.00
CA SER A 100 -6.02 4.84 5.67
C SER A 100 -5.90 4.96 7.19
N LEU A 101 -7.01 5.33 7.83
CA LEU A 101 -7.17 5.41 9.29
C LEU A 101 -8.24 4.44 9.77
N ASP A 102 -7.86 3.56 10.69
CA ASP A 102 -8.74 2.57 11.34
C ASP A 102 -9.44 1.63 10.33
N SER A 103 -8.76 1.31 9.21
CA SER A 103 -9.25 0.32 8.25
C SER A 103 -9.29 -1.08 8.90
N PRO A 104 -10.42 -1.80 8.84
CA PRO A 104 -10.52 -3.14 9.39
C PRO A 104 -9.81 -4.21 8.57
N HIS A 105 -9.33 -3.86 7.37
CA HIS A 105 -8.53 -4.75 6.54
C HIS A 105 -7.04 -4.71 6.91
N GLU A 106 -6.62 -3.73 7.72
CA GLU A 106 -5.23 -3.48 8.04
C GLU A 106 -4.87 -3.88 9.47
N ARG A 107 -3.63 -4.32 9.67
CA ARG A 107 -3.15 -4.80 10.97
C ARG A 107 -2.92 -3.70 12.00
N MET A 108 -2.72 -2.45 11.54
CA MET A 108 -2.42 -1.30 12.39
C MET A 108 -3.37 -0.14 12.09
N LYS A 109 -3.39 0.82 13.03
CA LYS A 109 -4.26 1.99 12.98
C LYS A 109 -4.09 2.84 11.72
N TRP A 110 -2.84 3.05 11.30
CA TRP A 110 -2.51 3.82 10.10
C TRP A 110 -1.84 2.91 9.10
N ALA A 111 -2.27 2.97 7.84
CA ALA A 111 -1.69 2.19 6.75
C ALA A 111 -1.47 3.09 5.54
N LEU A 112 -0.30 3.01 4.94
CA LEU A 112 0.10 3.68 3.71
C LEU A 112 0.21 2.65 2.60
N VAL A 113 -0.60 2.83 1.57
CA VAL A 113 -0.53 2.06 0.32
C VAL A 113 0.01 2.98 -0.75
N THR A 114 1.02 2.55 -1.49
CA THR A 114 1.58 3.29 -2.63
C THR A 114 1.35 2.48 -3.90
N GLU A 115 1.16 3.17 -5.02
CA GLU A 115 1.00 2.49 -6.31
C GLU A 115 2.27 1.68 -6.68
N ARG A 116 3.46 2.18 -6.32
CA ARG A 116 4.73 1.47 -6.55
C ARG A 116 4.86 0.16 -5.76
N TYR A 117 4.26 0.06 -4.57
CA TYR A 117 4.25 -1.17 -3.77
C TYR A 117 3.13 -2.12 -4.19
N GLY A 118 2.09 -1.61 -4.85
CA GLY A 118 0.87 -2.36 -5.17
C GLY A 118 -0.23 -2.15 -4.13
N PHE A 119 -1.45 -2.54 -4.48
CA PHE A 119 -2.66 -2.28 -3.68
C PHE A 119 -3.11 -3.47 -2.81
N ASP A 120 -2.37 -4.58 -2.84
CA ASP A 120 -2.64 -5.81 -2.09
C ASP A 120 -2.24 -5.73 -0.61
N ALA A 121 -1.29 -4.86 -0.27
CA ALA A 121 -0.81 -4.69 1.09
C ALA A 121 -0.22 -3.27 1.28
N PRO A 122 -0.21 -2.75 2.52
CA PRO A 122 0.45 -1.49 2.79
C PRO A 122 1.97 -1.59 2.63
N GLU A 123 2.57 -0.56 2.02
CA GLU A 123 4.03 -0.35 2.00
C GLU A 123 4.54 -0.10 3.42
N PHE A 124 3.74 0.60 4.22
CA PHE A 124 4.05 0.95 5.61
C PHE A 124 2.79 1.01 6.45
N ASP A 125 2.87 0.56 7.70
CA ASP A 125 1.81 0.75 8.67
C ASP A 125 2.34 0.96 10.07
N CYS A 126 1.56 1.63 10.91
CA CYS A 126 1.99 1.99 12.25
C CYS A 126 0.82 2.31 13.18
N ARG A 127 1.08 2.28 14.48
CA ARG A 127 0.08 2.66 15.50
C ARG A 127 -0.02 4.18 15.70
N ASN A 128 1.07 4.91 15.46
CA ASN A 128 1.20 6.32 15.79
C ASN A 128 1.25 7.20 14.54
N ILE A 129 0.44 8.25 14.52
CA ILE A 129 0.41 9.21 13.42
C ILE A 129 1.76 9.88 13.17
N ARG A 130 2.60 10.09 14.21
CA ARG A 130 3.92 10.70 14.05
C ARG A 130 4.84 9.86 13.17
N ASP A 131 4.73 8.53 13.28
CA ASP A 131 5.53 7.62 12.46
C ASP A 131 4.99 7.60 11.03
N MET A 132 3.66 7.63 10.84
CA MET A 132 3.05 7.79 9.52
C MET A 132 3.49 9.09 8.84
N ILE A 133 3.42 10.22 9.55
CA ILE A 133 3.87 11.53 9.06
C ILE A 133 5.35 11.49 8.70
N ARG A 134 6.20 10.88 9.54
CA ARG A 134 7.63 10.75 9.24
C ARG A 134 7.85 9.97 7.94
N TYR A 135 7.14 8.86 7.77
CA TYR A 135 7.26 8.01 6.59
C TYR A 135 6.75 8.69 5.31
N VAL A 136 5.58 9.34 5.36
CA VAL A 136 5.04 10.11 4.22
C VAL A 136 6.02 11.21 3.80
N ASN A 137 6.63 11.91 4.75
CA ASN A 137 7.64 12.92 4.42
C ASN A 137 8.93 12.31 3.86
N SER A 138 9.33 11.10 4.28
CA SER A 138 10.54 10.46 3.74
C SER A 138 10.38 9.96 2.31
N ILE A 139 9.16 9.65 1.85
CA ILE A 139 8.94 9.20 0.46
C ILE A 139 8.90 10.36 -0.55
N GLY A 140 8.70 11.61 -0.11
CA GLY A 140 8.62 12.78 -0.99
C GLY A 140 9.81 12.94 -1.96
N PRO A 141 11.06 12.90 -1.47
CA PRO A 141 12.25 12.95 -2.33
C PRO A 141 12.36 11.76 -3.30
N GLU A 142 11.87 10.58 -2.92
CA GLU A 142 11.86 9.38 -3.77
C GLU A 142 10.87 9.56 -4.92
N LEU A 143 9.66 10.03 -4.61
CA LEU A 143 8.59 10.31 -5.58
C LEU A 143 9.03 11.38 -6.60
N ARG A 144 9.72 12.42 -6.13
CA ARG A 144 10.27 13.47 -7.00
C ARG A 144 11.27 12.92 -8.02
N GLN A 145 12.14 12.02 -7.57
CA GLN A 145 13.22 11.46 -8.39
C GLN A 145 12.78 10.21 -9.19
N GLY A 146 11.57 9.70 -8.97
CA GLY A 146 11.12 8.44 -9.56
C GLY A 146 11.94 7.25 -9.07
N ILE A 147 12.46 7.31 -7.84
CA ILE A 147 13.23 6.22 -7.24
C ILE A 147 12.27 5.07 -6.95
N ILE A 148 12.62 3.89 -7.45
CA ILE A 148 12.00 2.62 -7.08
C ILE A 148 12.86 2.02 -5.96
N PRO A 149 12.36 1.96 -4.71
CA PRO A 149 13.16 1.44 -3.62
C PRO A 149 13.49 -0.06 -3.78
N PRO A 150 14.63 -0.54 -3.27
CA PRO A 150 15.03 -1.95 -3.41
C PRO A 150 14.01 -2.95 -2.85
N PHE A 151 13.29 -2.56 -1.80
CA PHE A 151 12.26 -3.39 -1.17
C PHE A 151 11.09 -3.75 -2.09
N ILE A 152 10.90 -3.05 -3.21
CA ILE A 152 9.91 -3.42 -4.23
C ILE A 152 10.30 -4.75 -4.88
N ALA A 153 11.57 -4.90 -5.26
CA ALA A 153 12.07 -6.14 -5.86
C ALA A 153 12.14 -7.28 -4.82
N GLU A 154 12.39 -6.96 -3.55
CA GLU A 154 12.27 -7.94 -2.46
C GLU A 154 10.83 -8.43 -2.29
N LYS A 155 9.84 -7.52 -2.22
CA LYS A 155 8.42 -7.90 -2.16
C LYS A 155 8.04 -8.78 -3.34
N ASP A 156 8.50 -8.46 -4.55
CA ASP A 156 8.26 -9.26 -5.75
C ASP A 156 8.84 -10.68 -5.67
N ALA A 157 10.01 -10.82 -5.04
CA ALA A 157 10.65 -12.11 -4.79
C ALA A 157 9.90 -12.90 -3.70
N VAL A 158 9.47 -12.24 -2.61
CA VAL A 158 8.64 -12.86 -1.56
C VAL A 158 7.28 -13.28 -2.11
N THR A 159 6.68 -12.52 -3.00
CA THR A 159 5.42 -12.87 -3.68
C THR A 159 5.61 -14.12 -4.53
N ALA A 160 6.67 -14.17 -5.33
CA ALA A 160 6.99 -15.34 -6.15
C ALA A 160 7.32 -16.58 -5.29
N TYR A 161 7.99 -16.38 -4.15
CA TYR A 161 8.22 -17.43 -3.14
C TYR A 161 6.89 -18.00 -2.61
N ALA A 162 5.99 -17.12 -2.15
CA ALA A 162 4.69 -17.53 -1.62
C ALA A 162 3.85 -18.28 -2.67
N GLN A 163 3.85 -17.82 -3.92
CA GLN A 163 3.17 -18.50 -5.03
C GLN A 163 3.73 -19.90 -5.29
N ARG A 164 5.06 -20.06 -5.29
CA ARG A 164 5.69 -21.40 -5.43
C ARG A 164 5.40 -22.31 -4.24
N ARG A 165 5.12 -21.74 -3.07
CA ARG A 165 4.62 -22.48 -1.90
C ARG A 165 3.13 -22.80 -1.96
N GLY A 166 2.42 -22.40 -3.02
CA GLY A 166 1.00 -22.69 -3.22
C GLY A 166 0.05 -21.61 -2.69
N GLU A 167 0.56 -20.44 -2.31
CA GLU A 167 -0.29 -19.30 -1.93
C GLU A 167 -0.97 -18.68 -3.17
N PRO A 168 -2.22 -18.20 -3.04
CA PRO A 168 -2.93 -17.55 -4.12
C PRO A 168 -2.37 -16.15 -4.44
N GLU A 169 -2.77 -15.62 -5.60
CA GLU A 169 -2.58 -14.20 -5.91
C GLU A 169 -3.33 -13.29 -4.94
N GLY A 170 -2.85 -12.04 -4.79
CA GLY A 170 -3.45 -11.06 -3.87
C GLY A 170 -3.22 -11.37 -2.39
N LEU A 171 -2.17 -12.13 -2.07
CA LEU A 171 -1.75 -12.36 -0.69
C LEU A 171 -1.22 -11.06 -0.07
N HIS A 172 -1.72 -10.70 1.11
CA HIS A 172 -1.25 -9.52 1.82
C HIS A 172 0.15 -9.78 2.40
N ILE A 173 1.18 -9.26 1.73
CA ILE A 173 2.57 -9.34 2.16
C ILE A 173 2.95 -8.01 2.83
N TYR A 174 2.99 -8.05 4.15
CA TYR A 174 3.37 -6.92 4.97
C TYR A 174 4.88 -6.80 5.04
N ARG A 175 5.35 -5.56 5.02
CA ARG A 175 6.74 -5.25 5.34
C ARG A 175 6.87 -5.07 6.87
N ASP A 176 7.71 -5.89 7.49
CA ASP A 176 7.94 -5.90 8.94
C ASP A 176 9.22 -5.12 9.31
N GLY A 177 10.01 -4.73 8.32
CA GLY A 177 11.25 -3.96 8.48
C GLY A 177 12.07 -3.95 7.20
N GLU A 178 13.36 -3.66 7.33
CA GLU A 178 14.31 -3.88 6.24
C GLU A 178 14.49 -5.38 6.03
N HIS A 179 14.43 -5.82 4.77
CA HIS A 179 14.66 -7.21 4.35
C HIS A 179 13.71 -8.24 5.00
N CYS A 180 12.64 -7.82 5.67
CA CYS A 180 11.78 -8.68 6.48
C CYS A 180 10.31 -8.45 6.12
N TYR A 181 9.64 -9.54 5.77
CA TYR A 181 8.28 -9.56 5.29
C TYR A 181 7.48 -10.61 6.03
N SER A 182 6.17 -10.42 6.08
CA SER A 182 5.28 -11.44 6.61
C SER A 182 3.94 -11.52 5.91
N TYR A 183 3.38 -12.73 5.93
CA TYR A 183 2.02 -12.99 5.49
C TYR A 183 1.39 -14.10 6.34
N THR A 184 0.07 -14.21 6.33
CA THR A 184 -0.63 -15.36 6.89
C THR A 184 -0.97 -16.33 5.76
N SER A 185 -0.41 -17.54 5.81
CA SER A 185 -0.67 -18.57 4.80
C SER A 185 -2.17 -18.89 4.74
N ARG A 186 -2.72 -18.96 3.53
CA ARG A 186 -4.11 -19.36 3.31
C ARG A 186 -4.30 -20.86 3.49
N GLN A 187 -3.22 -21.63 3.40
CA GLN A 187 -3.22 -23.09 3.51
C GLN A 187 -3.40 -23.56 4.95
N ASP A 188 -2.64 -22.97 5.88
CA ASP A 188 -2.62 -23.42 7.28
C ASP A 188 -2.97 -22.34 8.32
N ARG A 189 -3.24 -21.10 7.87
CA ARG A 189 -3.57 -19.93 8.71
C ARG A 189 -2.47 -19.52 9.69
N ARG A 190 -1.23 -19.96 9.48
CA ARG A 190 -0.08 -19.55 10.29
C ARG A 190 0.67 -18.41 9.62
N LYS A 191 1.29 -17.56 10.45
CA LYS A 191 2.20 -16.52 9.98
C LYS A 191 3.43 -17.19 9.34
N ARG A 192 3.91 -16.62 8.24
CA ARG A 192 5.23 -16.88 7.64
C ARG A 192 6.05 -15.61 7.75
N THR A 193 7.31 -15.77 8.14
CA THR A 193 8.30 -14.69 8.16
C THR A 193 9.27 -14.96 7.03
N VAL A 194 9.40 -14.02 6.10
CA VAL A 194 10.25 -14.19 4.93
C VAL A 194 11.28 -13.09 4.92
N LEU A 195 12.53 -13.50 4.90
CA LEU A 195 13.69 -12.64 4.77
C LEU A 195 14.11 -12.60 3.30
N ALA A 196 14.36 -11.41 2.77
CA ALA A 196 14.76 -11.22 1.38
C ALA A 196 15.90 -10.21 1.27
N ALA A 197 16.98 -10.58 0.59
CA ALA A 197 18.15 -9.73 0.40
C ALA A 197 18.69 -9.82 -1.02
N ALA A 198 19.23 -8.71 -1.54
CA ALA A 198 19.86 -8.66 -2.86
C ALA A 198 21.22 -9.33 -2.90
N SER A 199 21.93 -9.32 -1.77
CA SER A 199 23.21 -9.98 -1.59
C SER A 199 23.26 -10.69 -0.24
N LEU A 200 24.20 -11.61 -0.08
CA LEU A 200 24.45 -12.26 1.21
C LEU A 200 25.11 -11.31 2.23
N GLU A 201 25.73 -10.24 1.76
CA GLU A 201 26.34 -9.21 2.62
C GLU A 201 25.27 -8.34 3.29
N ASP A 202 24.15 -8.12 2.59
CA ASP A 202 22.99 -7.35 3.08
C ASP A 202 21.97 -8.22 3.85
N ALA A 203 22.32 -9.48 4.13
CA ALA A 203 21.39 -10.42 4.75
C ALA A 203 21.04 -10.01 6.20
N PRO A 204 19.74 -9.96 6.57
CA PRO A 204 19.32 -9.54 7.90
C PRO A 204 19.67 -10.59 8.97
N PRO A 205 19.64 -10.22 10.27
CA PRO A 205 19.82 -11.17 11.36
C PRO A 205 18.86 -12.37 11.26
N GLY A 206 19.39 -13.57 11.48
CA GLY A 206 18.63 -14.82 11.38
C GLY A 206 18.51 -15.39 9.97
N PHE A 207 19.11 -14.75 8.96
CA PHE A 207 19.19 -15.30 7.60
C PHE A 207 20.14 -16.50 7.54
N VAL A 208 19.68 -17.61 6.96
CA VAL A 208 20.47 -18.84 6.78
C VAL A 208 20.70 -19.06 5.29
N SER A 209 21.89 -18.68 4.82
CA SER A 209 22.22 -18.64 3.38
C SER A 209 22.13 -20.00 2.68
N GLU A 210 22.43 -21.08 3.38
CA GLU A 210 22.41 -22.45 2.89
C GLU A 210 21.00 -22.96 2.64
N GLN A 211 20.00 -22.33 3.26
CA GLN A 211 18.59 -22.65 3.11
C GLN A 211 17.82 -21.58 2.33
N ALA A 212 18.52 -20.56 1.84
CA ALA A 212 17.93 -19.53 1.02
C ALA A 212 17.70 -20.01 -0.41
N HIS A 213 16.63 -19.51 -1.02
CA HIS A 213 16.27 -19.78 -2.40
C HIS A 213 16.56 -18.56 -3.27
N SER A 214 17.19 -18.78 -4.42
CA SER A 214 17.35 -17.71 -5.43
C SER A 214 16.04 -17.53 -6.20
N ILE A 215 15.39 -16.38 -6.02
CA ILE A 215 14.10 -16.07 -6.62
C ILE A 215 14.14 -14.63 -7.15
N LYS A 216 13.91 -14.46 -8.45
CA LYS A 216 13.93 -13.15 -9.14
C LYS A 216 15.23 -12.34 -8.87
N GLY A 217 16.37 -13.02 -8.76
CA GLY A 217 17.65 -12.36 -8.50
C GLY A 217 17.88 -11.94 -7.03
N MET A 218 16.99 -12.34 -6.12
CA MET A 218 17.11 -12.13 -4.67
C MET A 218 17.34 -13.46 -3.95
N TYR A 219 17.93 -13.41 -2.77
CA TYR A 219 17.99 -14.53 -1.83
C TYR A 219 16.80 -14.45 -0.87
N VAL A 220 15.96 -15.47 -0.87
CA VAL A 220 14.72 -15.52 -0.07
C VAL A 220 14.78 -16.70 0.89
N TYR A 221 14.58 -16.43 2.18
CA TYR A 221 14.60 -17.45 3.23
C TYR A 221 13.39 -17.31 4.15
N CYS A 222 12.74 -18.43 4.46
CA CYS A 222 11.63 -18.50 5.40
C CYS A 222 11.97 -19.53 6.49
N PRO A 223 12.19 -19.11 7.76
CA PRO A 223 12.50 -20.03 8.85
C PRO A 223 11.44 -21.10 9.08
N GLU A 224 10.16 -20.78 8.84
CA GLU A 224 9.06 -21.71 9.03
C GLU A 224 9.02 -22.83 7.98
N ASP A 225 9.69 -22.63 6.83
CA ASP A 225 9.78 -23.63 5.76
C ASP A 225 11.21 -24.21 5.65
N ALA A 226 12.04 -24.02 6.68
CA ALA A 226 13.41 -24.50 6.75
C ALA A 226 13.53 -26.00 6.48
N GLY A 227 14.44 -26.39 5.59
CA GLY A 227 14.64 -27.78 5.17
C GLY A 227 13.58 -28.34 4.21
N ILE A 228 12.57 -27.56 3.82
CA ILE A 228 11.56 -27.97 2.83
C ILE A 228 11.99 -27.45 1.45
N PRO A 229 12.28 -28.32 0.46
CA PRO A 229 12.62 -27.87 -0.88
C PRO A 229 11.54 -26.99 -1.49
N LEU A 230 11.93 -25.99 -2.26
CA LEU A 230 10.99 -25.18 -3.02
C LEU A 230 10.53 -25.98 -4.25
N PRO A 231 9.23 -26.07 -4.54
CA PRO A 231 8.76 -26.72 -5.76
C PRO A 231 9.33 -26.02 -7.01
N ASP A 232 9.75 -26.82 -8.00
CA ASP A 232 10.10 -26.30 -9.32
C ASP A 232 8.87 -25.64 -9.96
N LEU A 233 9.09 -24.57 -10.73
CA LEU A 233 8.04 -24.01 -11.57
C LEU A 233 7.64 -25.08 -12.59
N ALA A 234 6.49 -25.72 -12.39
CA ALA A 234 5.91 -26.57 -13.42
C ALA A 234 5.77 -25.73 -14.70
N PRO A 235 6.16 -26.26 -15.89
CA PRO A 235 5.91 -25.58 -17.15
C PRO A 235 4.41 -25.25 -17.22
N GLN A 236 4.06 -23.99 -17.44
CA GLN A 236 2.68 -23.65 -17.80
C GLN A 236 2.39 -24.39 -19.10
N ASP A 237 1.55 -25.43 -19.04
CA ASP A 237 1.02 -26.09 -20.22
C ASP A 237 0.30 -25.02 -21.04
N THR A 238 0.95 -24.57 -22.13
CA THR A 238 0.31 -23.73 -23.14
C THR A 238 -0.92 -24.47 -23.61
N ALA A 239 -2.09 -23.95 -23.23
CA ALA A 239 -3.38 -24.51 -23.59
C ALA A 239 -3.41 -24.75 -25.11
N LYS A 240 -3.42 -26.03 -25.50
CA LYS A 240 -3.66 -26.44 -26.88
C LYS A 240 -5.01 -25.87 -27.30
N SER A 241 -4.98 -24.90 -28.20
CA SER A 241 -6.15 -24.40 -28.91
C SER A 241 -6.89 -25.58 -29.54
N GLN A 242 -8.03 -25.94 -28.95
CA GLN A 242 -8.94 -26.90 -29.55
C GLN A 242 -9.59 -26.22 -30.77
N LYS A 243 -9.14 -26.62 -31.96
CA LYS A 243 -9.84 -26.32 -33.21
C LYS A 243 -11.30 -26.79 -33.09
N ARG A 244 -12.23 -25.86 -33.00
CA ARG A 244 -13.66 -26.12 -33.22
C ARG A 244 -13.83 -26.61 -34.66
N LYS A 245 -14.36 -27.83 -34.82
CA LYS A 245 -14.92 -28.30 -36.09
C LYS A 245 -16.22 -27.53 -36.35
N GLU A 246 -16.30 -26.89 -37.51
CA GLU A 246 -17.57 -26.42 -38.08
C GLU A 246 -18.45 -27.63 -38.42
N PRO A 247 -19.76 -27.59 -38.14
CA PRO A 247 -20.68 -28.55 -38.70
C PRO A 247 -21.19 -28.07 -40.07
N GLU A 248 -20.95 -28.90 -41.09
CA GLU A 248 -21.70 -28.86 -42.34
C GLU A 248 -23.16 -29.28 -42.09
N ARG A 249 -24.11 -28.35 -42.31
CA ARG A 249 -25.32 -28.50 -43.15
C ARG A 249 -26.31 -27.37 -42.90
#